data_AF-A0A943ZY87-F1
#
_entry.id   AF-A0A943ZY87-F1
#
_cell.length_a   1.000
_cell.length_b   1.000
_cell.length_c   1.000
_cell.angle_alpha   90.00
_cell.angle_beta   90.00
_cell.angle_gamma   90.00
#
_symmetry.space_group_name_H-M   'P 1'
#
loop_
_entity.id
_entity.type
_entity.pdbx_description
1 polymer ?
#
loop_
_entity_poly.entity_id
_entity_poly.type
_entity_poly.pdbx_seq_one_letter_code
_entity_poly.pdbx_strand_id
1 'polypeptide(L)'
;MIPVEKIAGSSIGNLVYYVAIIGILLVIATIIRLKIPFLRKAFIPASLIAGLIGLALGPHALKIIPSDMMSSIGALPGHMITVVFACMLLGIKKEASDKTMARDVVAGLGWLWSCSFMQVGIPALLCAFILVPVFGVNPLFASLTEIGFAGGHGTAGGMAASFEALGWADGGSLASTMATIGLLCGIFGGMIIINYGVHKKYTAVLSEPASAGNVQEIYPDGKREAAAYLTVSQDVVEPFHSIWASLAYLSSLVVLLYMVSAS
;
A
#
# COMPACT_ATOMS: atom_id res chain seq x y z
N MET A 1 25.21 -8.00 -6.21
CA MET A 1 26.15 -8.81 -5.41
C MET A 1 25.36 -9.94 -4.76
N ILE A 2 25.78 -11.20 -4.89
CA ILE A 2 25.09 -12.32 -4.23
C ILE A 2 25.49 -12.29 -2.74
N PRO A 3 24.52 -12.21 -1.80
CA PRO A 3 24.85 -12.23 -0.37
C PRO A 3 25.46 -13.59 -0.01
N VAL A 4 26.62 -13.56 0.64
CA VAL A 4 27.37 -14.75 1.09
C VAL A 4 27.26 -15.00 2.60
N GLU A 5 26.49 -14.17 3.30
CA GLU A 5 26.24 -14.35 4.73
C GLU A 5 25.38 -15.57 5.00
N LYS A 6 25.83 -16.41 5.93
CA LYS A 6 25.10 -17.60 6.36
C LYS A 6 23.95 -17.19 7.26
N ILE A 7 22.73 -17.44 6.83
CA ILE A 7 21.54 -17.23 7.66
C ILE A 7 21.51 -18.31 8.75
N ALA A 8 21.46 -17.90 10.02
CA ALA A 8 21.33 -18.84 11.13
C ALA A 8 19.95 -19.53 11.10
N GLY A 9 19.91 -20.83 11.38
CA GLY A 9 18.66 -21.60 11.39
C GLY A 9 17.63 -21.07 12.39
N SER A 10 18.08 -20.51 13.51
CA SER A 10 17.22 -19.82 14.48
C SER A 10 16.59 -18.54 13.92
N SER A 11 17.31 -17.77 13.11
CA SER A 11 16.77 -16.56 12.47
C SER A 11 15.69 -16.90 11.44
N ILE A 12 15.87 -18.00 10.68
CA ILE A 12 14.84 -18.50 9.76
C ILE A 12 13.61 -18.95 10.55
N GLY A 13 13.80 -19.70 11.64
CA GLY A 13 12.71 -20.11 12.53
C GLY A 13 11.90 -18.93 13.05
N ASN A 14 12.59 -17.89 13.57
CA ASN A 14 11.95 -16.67 14.06
C ASN A 14 11.16 -15.96 12.95
N LEU A 15 11.72 -15.84 11.74
CA LEU A 15 11.03 -15.23 10.61
C LEU A 15 9.73 -15.98 10.26
N VAL A 16 9.77 -17.32 10.24
CA VAL A 16 8.58 -18.16 9.98
C VAL A 16 7.52 -17.93 11.06
N TYR A 17 7.90 -17.91 12.33
CA TYR A 17 6.97 -17.63 13.43
C TYR A 17 6.37 -16.22 13.32
N TYR A 18 7.17 -15.22 12.98
CA TYR A 18 6.71 -13.85 12.81
C TYR A 18 5.68 -13.73 11.68
N VAL A 19 5.95 -14.34 10.53
CA VAL A 19 5.00 -14.37 9.40
C VAL A 19 3.72 -15.13 9.78
N ALA A 20 3.83 -16.23 10.52
CA ALA A 20 2.67 -16.98 11.00
C ALA A 20 1.79 -16.13 11.94
N ILE A 21 2.38 -15.36 12.85
CA ILE A 21 1.65 -14.45 13.74
C ILE A 21 0.91 -13.36 12.94
N ILE A 22 1.55 -12.76 11.94
CA ILE A 22 0.89 -11.79 11.04
C ILE A 22 -0.28 -12.46 10.30
N GLY A 23 -0.09 -13.68 9.81
CA GLY A 23 -1.14 -14.46 9.16
C GLY A 23 -2.35 -14.69 10.07
N ILE A 24 -2.11 -15.07 11.33
CA ILE A 24 -3.17 -15.23 12.33
C ILE A 24 -3.89 -13.90 12.59
N LEU A 25 -3.16 -12.79 12.74
CA LEU A 25 -3.75 -11.47 12.93
C LEU A 25 -4.64 -11.06 11.74
N LEU A 26 -4.20 -11.36 10.50
CA LEU A 26 -4.99 -11.11 9.29
C LEU A 26 -6.27 -11.95 9.25
N VAL A 27 -6.20 -13.23 9.63
CA VAL A 27 -7.37 -14.10 9.72
C VAL A 27 -8.35 -13.56 10.77
N ILE A 28 -7.87 -13.21 11.96
CA ILE A 28 -8.70 -12.61 13.02
C ILE A 28 -9.35 -11.32 12.53
N ALA A 29 -8.58 -10.43 11.91
CA ALA A 29 -9.08 -9.17 11.36
C ALA A 29 -10.13 -9.39 10.26
N THR A 30 -9.96 -10.41 9.42
CA THR A 30 -10.93 -10.80 8.39
C THR A 30 -12.24 -11.28 9.03
N ILE A 31 -12.17 -12.12 10.07
CA ILE A 31 -13.36 -12.57 10.81
C ILE A 31 -14.07 -11.38 11.48
N ILE A 32 -13.32 -10.46 12.09
CA ILE A 32 -13.87 -9.25 12.70
C ILE A 32 -14.59 -8.39 11.65
N ARG A 33 -13.97 -8.19 10.48
CA ARG A 33 -14.55 -7.46 9.36
C ARG A 33 -15.86 -8.09 8.88
N LEU A 34 -15.94 -9.42 8.82
CA LEU A 34 -17.14 -10.15 8.41
C LEU A 34 -18.26 -10.09 9.48
N LYS A 35 -17.90 -10.08 10.77
CA LYS A 35 -18.87 -10.03 11.87
C LYS A 35 -19.41 -8.62 12.14
N ILE A 36 -18.59 -7.58 11.95
CA ILE A 36 -18.96 -6.20 12.27
C ILE A 36 -19.43 -5.49 10.98
N PRO A 37 -20.75 -5.27 10.81
CA PRO A 37 -21.27 -4.67 9.59
C PRO A 37 -20.77 -3.24 9.36
N PHE A 38 -20.40 -2.50 10.41
CA PHE A 38 -19.82 -1.16 10.29
C PHE A 38 -18.47 -1.17 9.55
N LEU A 39 -17.58 -2.13 9.85
CA LEU A 39 -16.25 -2.19 9.21
C LEU A 39 -16.34 -2.53 7.73
N ARG A 40 -17.28 -3.42 7.39
CA ARG A 40 -17.65 -3.71 6.00
C ARG A 40 -18.26 -2.48 5.31
N LYS A 41 -19.14 -1.75 6.02
CA LYS A 41 -19.77 -0.53 5.50
C LYS A 41 -18.79 0.60 5.25
N ALA A 42 -17.77 0.70 6.09
CA ALA A 42 -16.72 1.69 5.94
C ALA A 42 -15.65 1.28 4.92
N PHE A 43 -15.80 0.17 4.18
CA PHE A 43 -14.79 -0.35 3.24
C PHE A 43 -13.38 -0.49 3.84
N ILE A 44 -13.30 -0.69 5.16
CA ILE A 44 -12.02 -0.80 5.85
C ILE A 44 -11.40 -2.16 5.48
N PRO A 45 -10.15 -2.18 4.96
CA PRO A 45 -9.49 -3.43 4.60
C PRO A 45 -9.09 -4.22 5.85
N ALA A 46 -9.12 -5.55 5.76
CA ALA A 46 -8.73 -6.44 6.86
C ALA A 46 -7.27 -6.23 7.28
N SER A 47 -6.39 -5.86 6.35
CA SER A 47 -4.99 -5.52 6.65
C SER A 47 -4.85 -4.32 7.58
N LEU A 48 -5.69 -3.28 7.44
CA LEU A 48 -5.67 -2.12 8.33
C LEU A 48 -6.14 -2.50 9.73
N ILE A 49 -7.20 -3.31 9.84
CA ILE A 49 -7.69 -3.81 11.12
C ILE A 49 -6.61 -4.67 11.81
N ALA A 50 -5.94 -5.55 11.07
CA ALA A 50 -4.83 -6.35 11.58
C ALA A 50 -3.68 -5.47 12.07
N GLY A 51 -3.34 -4.41 11.32
CA GLY A 51 -2.32 -3.43 11.71
C GLY A 51 -2.68 -2.69 13.01
N LEU A 52 -3.93 -2.26 13.17
CA LEU A 52 -4.40 -1.61 14.40
C LEU A 52 -4.39 -2.55 15.61
N ILE A 53 -4.78 -3.82 15.42
CA ILE A 53 -4.68 -4.84 16.46
C ILE A 53 -3.21 -5.10 16.81
N GLY A 54 -2.33 -5.23 15.80
CA GLY A 54 -0.89 -5.39 15.99
C GLY A 54 -0.26 -4.23 16.75
N LEU A 55 -0.66 -2.99 16.45
CA LEU A 55 -0.22 -1.79 17.17
C LEU A 55 -0.66 -1.81 18.63
N ALA A 56 -1.91 -2.20 18.91
CA ALA A 56 -2.43 -2.33 20.28
C ALA A 56 -1.74 -3.46 21.07
N LEU A 57 -1.38 -4.56 20.41
CA LEU A 57 -0.61 -5.66 20.98
C LEU A 57 0.90 -5.35 21.11
N GLY A 58 1.35 -4.26 20.47
CA GLY A 58 2.73 -3.83 20.40
C GLY A 58 3.36 -3.41 21.74
N PRO A 59 4.67 -3.14 21.73
CA PRO A 59 5.45 -2.78 22.92
C PRO A 59 5.04 -1.43 23.53
N HIS A 60 4.38 -0.57 22.76
CA HIS A 60 3.91 0.75 23.21
C HIS A 60 2.53 0.69 23.91
N ALA A 61 1.83 -0.45 23.87
CA ALA A 61 0.51 -0.62 24.47
C ALA A 61 0.46 -1.86 25.37
N LEU A 62 0.02 -3.02 24.88
CA LEU A 62 -0.17 -4.23 25.70
C LEU A 62 1.12 -5.05 25.92
N LYS A 63 2.23 -4.73 25.24
CA LYS A 63 3.56 -5.36 25.40
C LYS A 63 3.58 -6.87 25.15
N ILE A 64 2.66 -7.38 24.32
CA ILE A 64 2.58 -8.80 23.97
C ILE A 64 3.53 -9.10 22.80
N ILE A 65 3.62 -8.20 21.82
CA ILE A 65 4.54 -8.30 20.69
C ILE A 65 5.87 -7.63 21.06
N PRO A 66 7.00 -8.36 21.03
CA PRO A 66 8.33 -7.80 21.32
C PRO A 66 8.76 -6.76 20.28
N SER A 67 9.58 -5.79 20.70
CA SER A 67 10.19 -4.79 19.80
C SER A 67 11.04 -5.44 18.71
N ASP A 68 11.76 -6.51 19.02
CA ASP A 68 12.67 -7.18 18.08
C ASP A 68 11.90 -7.80 16.89
N MET A 69 10.70 -8.34 17.19
CA MET A 69 9.79 -8.83 16.16
C MET A 69 9.29 -7.68 15.28
N MET A 70 8.94 -6.53 15.87
CA MET A 70 8.50 -5.36 15.10
C MET A 70 9.60 -4.81 14.19
N SER A 71 10.84 -4.71 14.67
CA SER A 71 11.97 -4.27 13.85
C SER A 71 12.23 -5.22 12.69
N SER A 72 12.16 -6.53 12.93
CA SER A 72 12.38 -7.55 11.89
C SER A 72 11.28 -7.54 10.83
N ILE A 73 10.02 -7.47 11.26
CA ILE A 73 8.87 -7.43 10.35
C ILE A 73 8.81 -6.09 9.61
N GLY A 74 9.15 -4.98 10.27
CA GLY A 74 9.14 -3.63 9.69
C GLY A 74 10.11 -3.45 8.53
N ALA A 75 11.15 -4.28 8.44
CA ALA A 75 12.07 -4.28 7.30
C ALA A 75 11.52 -4.98 6.04
N LEU A 76 10.46 -5.79 6.17
CA LEU A 76 9.89 -6.56 5.04
C LEU A 76 9.13 -5.68 4.03
N PRO A 77 8.24 -4.75 4.44
CA PRO A 77 7.46 -3.94 3.49
C PRO A 77 8.30 -3.20 2.47
N GLY A 78 9.46 -2.65 2.88
CA GLY A 78 10.38 -1.93 1.98
C GLY A 78 10.95 -2.79 0.86
N HIS A 79 11.10 -4.10 1.07
CA HIS A 79 11.52 -5.03 0.02
C HIS A 79 10.32 -5.52 -0.81
N MET A 80 9.18 -5.74 -0.17
CA MET A 80 7.96 -6.22 -0.83
C MET A 80 7.36 -5.18 -1.79
N ILE A 81 7.49 -3.89 -1.49
CA ILE A 81 6.97 -2.83 -2.37
C ILE A 81 7.68 -2.80 -3.73
N THR A 82 8.97 -3.14 -3.78
CA THR A 82 9.73 -3.26 -5.04
C THR A 82 9.09 -4.29 -5.97
N VAL A 83 8.63 -5.42 -5.42
CA VAL A 83 7.92 -6.46 -6.19
C VAL A 83 6.58 -5.95 -6.69
N VAL A 84 5.81 -5.26 -5.83
CA VAL A 84 4.51 -4.68 -6.21
C VAL A 84 4.67 -3.68 -7.36
N PHE A 85 5.63 -2.76 -7.27
CA PHE A 85 5.89 -1.80 -8.34
C PHE A 85 6.39 -2.47 -9.62
N ALA A 86 7.26 -3.47 -9.52
CA ALA A 86 7.74 -4.20 -10.69
C ALA A 86 6.60 -4.89 -11.46
N CYS A 87 5.61 -5.43 -10.74
CA CYS A 87 4.48 -6.13 -11.32
C CYS A 87 3.30 -5.21 -11.72
N MET A 88 3.25 -3.96 -11.25
CA MET A 88 2.09 -3.07 -11.42
C MET A 88 1.74 -2.79 -12.89
N LEU A 89 2.74 -2.82 -13.79
CA LEU A 89 2.56 -2.60 -15.22
C LEU A 89 2.37 -3.89 -16.02
N LEU A 90 2.52 -5.06 -15.40
CA LEU A 90 2.37 -6.35 -16.06
C LEU A 90 0.88 -6.62 -16.36
N GLY A 91 0.58 -7.00 -17.59
CA GLY A 91 -0.78 -7.37 -18.01
C GLY A 91 -1.65 -6.21 -18.50
N ILE A 92 -1.15 -4.98 -18.49
CA ILE A 92 -1.84 -3.84 -19.13
C ILE A 92 -1.77 -4.05 -20.65
N LYS A 93 -2.91 -4.38 -21.26
CA LYS A 93 -3.03 -4.50 -22.72
C LYS A 93 -3.00 -3.10 -23.33
N LYS A 94 -2.13 -2.89 -24.32
CA LYS A 94 -2.10 -1.64 -25.08
C LYS A 94 -3.36 -1.56 -25.94
N GLU A 95 -4.29 -0.69 -25.57
CA GLU A 95 -5.43 -0.37 -26.43
C GLU A 95 -4.97 0.45 -27.64
N ALA A 96 -5.71 0.32 -28.75
CA ALA A 96 -5.40 1.07 -29.97
C ALA A 96 -5.58 2.56 -29.71
N SER A 97 -4.51 3.34 -29.93
CA SER A 97 -4.51 4.77 -29.66
C SER A 97 -5.33 5.52 -30.71
N ASP A 98 -6.50 6.02 -30.32
CA ASP A 98 -7.30 6.96 -31.11
C ASP A 98 -7.16 8.41 -30.60
N LYS A 99 -7.49 9.41 -31.43
CA LYS A 99 -7.47 10.84 -31.05
C LYS A 99 -8.36 11.15 -29.85
N THR A 100 -9.48 10.44 -29.72
CA THR A 100 -10.41 10.58 -28.59
C THR A 100 -9.76 10.12 -27.29
N MET A 101 -9.11 8.95 -27.32
CA MET A 101 -8.32 8.41 -26.20
C MET A 101 -7.17 9.35 -25.84
N ALA A 102 -6.46 9.92 -26.83
CA ALA A 102 -5.38 10.86 -26.58
C ALA A 102 -5.87 12.13 -25.86
N ARG A 103 -7.04 12.67 -26.23
CA ARG A 103 -7.63 13.83 -25.57
C ARG A 103 -8.02 13.52 -24.13
N ASP A 104 -8.63 12.38 -23.90
CA ASP A 104 -9.08 11.98 -22.55
C ASP A 104 -7.89 11.66 -21.63
N VAL A 105 -6.83 11.06 -22.18
CA VAL A 105 -5.56 10.88 -21.46
C VAL A 105 -4.93 12.22 -21.09
N VAL A 106 -4.84 13.18 -22.02
CA VAL A 106 -4.26 14.50 -21.72
C VAL A 106 -5.11 15.27 -20.71
N ALA A 107 -6.43 15.25 -20.84
CA ALA A 107 -7.33 15.89 -19.88
C ALA A 107 -7.24 15.21 -18.49
N GLY A 108 -7.21 13.89 -18.46
CA GLY A 108 -7.04 13.11 -17.24
C GLY A 108 -5.69 13.35 -16.57
N LEU A 109 -4.61 13.41 -17.34
CA LEU A 109 -3.27 13.75 -16.85
C LEU A 109 -3.23 15.18 -16.31
N GLY A 110 -3.83 16.15 -17.02
CA GLY A 110 -3.93 17.52 -16.54
C GLY A 110 -4.68 17.63 -15.21
N TRP A 111 -5.78 16.89 -15.06
CA TRP A 111 -6.52 16.82 -13.80
C TRP A 111 -5.72 16.15 -12.67
N LEU A 112 -5.07 15.01 -12.96
CA LEU A 112 -4.22 14.29 -12.01
C LEU A 112 -3.08 15.18 -11.52
N TRP A 113 -2.35 15.82 -12.43
CA TRP A 113 -1.25 16.73 -12.09
C TRP A 113 -1.74 17.95 -11.33
N SER A 114 -2.89 18.53 -11.68
CA SER A 114 -3.50 19.61 -10.91
C SER A 114 -3.79 19.19 -9.48
N CYS A 115 -4.34 17.99 -9.28
CA CYS A 115 -4.58 17.44 -7.94
C CYS A 115 -3.27 17.23 -7.17
N SER A 116 -2.25 16.65 -7.81
CA SER A 116 -0.93 16.45 -7.21
C SER A 116 -0.28 17.77 -6.80
N PHE A 117 -0.30 18.78 -7.67
CA PHE A 117 0.23 20.11 -7.34
C PHE A 117 -0.51 20.76 -6.17
N MET A 118 -1.82 20.59 -6.06
CA MET A 118 -2.56 21.07 -4.90
C MET A 118 -2.16 20.33 -3.61
N GLN A 119 -1.96 19.01 -3.71
CA GLN A 119 -1.54 18.18 -2.57
C GLN A 119 -0.11 18.45 -2.11
N VAL A 120 0.78 18.95 -2.98
CA VAL A 120 2.13 19.37 -2.60
C VAL A 120 2.17 20.84 -2.19
N GLY A 121 1.56 21.69 -3.01
CA GLY A 121 1.62 23.15 -2.88
C GLY A 121 0.92 23.66 -1.63
N ILE A 122 -0.28 23.15 -1.32
CA ILE A 122 -1.02 23.62 -0.13
C ILE A 122 -0.25 23.27 1.16
N PRO A 123 0.20 22.01 1.39
CA PRO A 123 0.99 21.67 2.58
C PRO A 123 2.35 22.35 2.62
N ALA A 124 3.01 22.60 1.47
CA ALA A 124 4.26 23.35 1.43
C ALA A 124 4.07 24.80 1.87
N LEU A 125 3.01 25.47 1.40
CA LEU A 125 2.67 26.82 1.85
C LEU A 125 2.28 26.85 3.33
N LEU A 126 1.48 25.88 3.79
CA LEU A 126 1.13 25.75 5.22
C LEU A 126 2.36 25.50 6.08
N CYS A 127 3.32 24.70 5.62
CA CYS A 127 4.59 24.52 6.31
C CYS A 127 5.39 25.83 6.38
N ALA A 128 5.58 26.49 5.23
CA ALA A 128 6.39 27.69 5.15
C ALA A 128 5.84 28.85 6.01
N PHE A 129 4.53 29.06 6.00
CA PHE A 129 3.91 30.21 6.68
C PHE A 129 3.39 29.94 8.08
N ILE A 130 3.13 28.68 8.44
CA ILE A 130 2.51 28.33 9.73
C ILE A 130 3.35 27.31 10.48
N LEU A 131 3.54 26.10 9.94
CA LEU A 131 4.08 25.00 10.74
C LEU A 131 5.56 25.20 11.12
N VAL A 132 6.40 25.69 10.20
CA VAL A 132 7.80 25.99 10.48
C VAL A 132 7.94 27.17 11.46
N PRO A 133 7.33 28.36 11.22
CA PRO A 133 7.51 29.50 12.12
C PRO A 133 6.82 29.36 13.48
N VAL A 134 5.68 28.66 13.57
CA VAL A 134 4.92 28.53 14.83
C VAL A 134 5.35 27.31 15.64
N PHE A 135 5.60 26.17 14.99
CA PHE A 135 5.86 24.90 15.67
C PHE A 135 7.29 24.38 15.47
N GLY A 136 8.13 25.04 14.66
CA GLY A 136 9.51 24.63 14.44
C GLY A 136 9.66 23.27 13.77
N VAL A 137 8.65 22.82 12.99
CA VAL A 137 8.72 21.52 12.31
C VAL A 137 9.76 21.53 11.20
N ASN A 138 10.27 20.34 10.85
CA ASN A 138 11.18 20.19 9.72
C ASN A 138 10.49 20.63 8.41
N PRO A 139 11.13 21.42 7.52
CA PRO A 139 10.54 21.81 6.24
C PRO A 139 10.08 20.64 5.36
N LEU A 140 10.73 19.48 5.50
CA LEU A 140 10.35 18.24 4.81
C LEU A 140 8.99 17.68 5.27
N PHE A 141 8.42 18.19 6.37
CA PHE A 141 7.10 17.81 6.84
C PHE A 141 6.00 18.04 5.79
N ALA A 142 6.17 19.04 4.92
CA ALA A 142 5.25 19.31 3.82
C ALA A 142 5.08 18.09 2.88
N SER A 143 6.17 17.37 2.60
CA SER A 143 6.16 16.24 1.66
C SER A 143 5.43 15.01 2.21
N LEU A 144 5.25 14.92 3.53
CA LEU A 144 4.49 13.83 4.15
C LEU A 144 3.06 13.75 3.64
N THR A 145 2.45 14.89 3.29
CA THR A 145 1.07 14.90 2.80
C THR A 145 0.94 14.22 1.45
N GLU A 146 1.82 14.54 0.50
CA GLU A 146 1.85 13.88 -0.81
C GLU A 146 2.20 12.40 -0.67
N ILE A 147 3.24 12.09 0.12
CA ILE A 147 3.70 10.72 0.35
C ILE A 147 2.57 9.88 1.00
N GLY A 148 1.85 10.44 1.97
CA GLY A 148 0.79 9.75 2.69
C GLY A 148 -0.53 9.63 1.93
N PHE A 149 -0.99 10.69 1.27
CA PHE A 149 -2.30 10.72 0.62
C PHE A 149 -2.25 10.15 -0.81
N ALA A 150 -1.26 10.51 -1.62
CA ALA A 150 -1.13 10.01 -2.98
C ALA A 150 -0.27 8.74 -3.05
N GLY A 151 0.86 8.73 -2.33
CA GLY A 151 1.83 7.63 -2.40
C GLY A 151 1.48 6.39 -1.55
N GLY A 152 0.86 6.61 -0.39
CA GLY A 152 0.55 5.56 0.58
C GLY A 152 1.79 4.90 1.20
N HIS A 153 1.57 3.73 1.82
CA HIS A 153 2.60 3.01 2.60
C HIS A 153 3.80 2.56 1.77
N GLY A 154 3.60 2.30 0.48
CA GLY A 154 4.67 1.91 -0.43
C GLY A 154 5.68 3.02 -0.67
N THR A 155 5.18 4.21 -1.04
CA THR A 155 6.01 5.40 -1.21
C THR A 155 6.66 5.84 0.11
N ALA A 156 5.95 5.75 1.23
CA ALA A 156 6.53 6.03 2.54
C ALA A 156 7.74 5.14 2.86
N GLY A 157 7.65 3.83 2.57
CA GLY A 157 8.76 2.89 2.73
C GLY A 157 9.94 3.18 1.80
N GLY A 158 9.67 3.54 0.54
CA GLY A 158 10.72 3.91 -0.42
C GLY A 158 11.43 5.22 -0.11
N MET A 159 10.73 6.17 0.53
CA MET A 159 11.27 7.49 0.86
C MET A 159 12.02 7.55 2.20
N ALA A 160 11.96 6.51 3.04
CA ALA A 160 12.60 6.49 4.35
C ALA A 160 14.12 6.79 4.27
N ALA A 161 14.83 6.13 3.36
CA ALA A 161 16.27 6.38 3.15
C ALA A 161 16.56 7.81 2.66
N SER A 162 15.63 8.42 1.91
CA SER A 162 15.79 9.81 1.46
C SER A 162 15.67 10.80 2.61
N PHE A 163 14.77 10.54 3.57
CA PHE A 163 14.65 11.38 4.78
C PHE A 163 15.88 11.28 5.67
N GLU A 164 16.43 10.07 5.86
CA GLU A 164 17.67 9.87 6.59
C GLU A 164 18.85 10.60 5.94
N ALA A 165 18.98 10.52 4.62
CA ALA A 165 20.02 11.23 3.86
C ALA A 165 19.92 12.75 3.98
N LEU A 166 18.71 13.28 4.15
CA LEU A 166 18.44 14.70 4.39
C LEU A 166 18.52 15.11 5.87
N GLY A 167 18.97 14.20 6.74
CA GLY A 167 19.17 14.47 8.17
C GLY A 167 17.89 14.44 9.01
N TRP A 168 16.82 13.80 8.52
CA TRP A 168 15.56 13.69 9.24
C TRP A 168 15.17 12.24 9.52
N ALA A 169 15.69 11.70 10.64
CA ALA A 169 15.47 10.30 11.03
C ALA A 169 13.99 9.95 11.28
N ASP A 170 13.20 10.89 11.82
CA ASP A 170 11.78 10.64 12.11
C ASP A 170 10.87 10.63 10.86
N GLY A 171 11.39 11.08 9.71
CA GLY A 171 10.62 11.26 8.47
C GLY A 171 9.98 9.97 7.97
N GLY A 172 10.67 8.82 8.03
CA GLY A 172 10.13 7.54 7.56
C GLY A 172 8.95 7.03 8.40
N SER A 173 9.05 7.15 9.73
CA SER A 173 7.97 6.78 10.67
C SER A 173 6.76 7.70 10.53
N LEU A 174 7.00 9.01 10.38
CA LEU A 174 5.94 10.00 10.15
C LEU A 174 5.27 9.81 8.79
N ALA A 175 6.02 9.50 7.73
CA ALA A 175 5.45 9.22 6.42
C ALA A 175 4.55 7.98 6.43
N SER A 176 4.98 6.91 7.12
CA SER A 176 4.17 5.70 7.28
C SER A 176 2.89 5.97 8.08
N THR A 177 2.97 6.82 9.10
CA THR A 177 1.80 7.25 9.88
C THR A 177 0.85 8.09 9.03
N MET A 178 1.40 9.04 8.27
CA MET A 178 0.63 9.90 7.38
C MET A 178 -0.05 9.11 6.27
N ALA A 179 0.55 8.02 5.80
CA ALA A 179 -0.09 7.09 4.86
C ALA A 179 -1.34 6.42 5.44
N THR A 180 -1.32 6.02 6.72
CA THR A 180 -2.52 5.48 7.38
C THR A 180 -3.59 6.57 7.56
N ILE A 181 -3.19 7.78 7.97
CA ILE A 181 -4.12 8.90 8.11
C ILE A 181 -4.75 9.23 6.75
N GLY A 182 -3.95 9.33 5.69
CA GLY A 182 -4.41 9.57 4.32
C GLY A 182 -5.39 8.50 3.85
N LEU A 183 -5.11 7.22 4.12
CA LEU A 183 -6.05 6.13 3.84
C LEU A 183 -7.38 6.30 4.58
N LEU A 184 -7.35 6.59 5.89
CA LEU A 184 -8.56 6.78 6.70
C LEU A 184 -9.36 8.01 6.23
N CYS A 185 -8.68 9.13 5.95
CA CYS A 185 -9.29 10.34 5.40
C CYS A 185 -9.90 10.08 4.01
N GLY A 186 -9.22 9.32 3.16
CA GLY A 186 -9.73 8.93 1.84
C GLY A 186 -10.98 8.05 1.95
N ILE A 187 -10.97 7.07 2.84
CA ILE A 187 -12.11 6.19 3.10
C ILE A 187 -13.30 6.98 3.65
N PHE A 188 -13.15 7.62 4.81
CA PHE A 188 -14.27 8.31 5.47
C PHE A 188 -14.70 9.57 4.73
N GLY A 189 -13.74 10.40 4.33
CA GLY A 189 -13.99 11.63 3.57
C GLY A 189 -14.60 11.33 2.20
N GLY A 190 -14.08 10.33 1.49
CA GLY A 190 -14.61 9.89 0.20
C GLY A 190 -16.07 9.43 0.33
N MET A 191 -16.38 8.59 1.31
CA MET A 191 -17.76 8.16 1.56
C MET A 191 -18.70 9.33 1.89
N ILE A 192 -18.26 10.28 2.71
CA ILE A 192 -19.05 11.48 3.05
C ILE A 192 -19.34 12.30 1.79
N ILE A 193 -18.32 12.59 0.98
CA ILE A 193 -18.44 13.39 -0.25
C ILE A 193 -19.33 12.69 -1.27
N ILE A 194 -19.15 11.37 -1.48
CA ILE A 194 -19.98 10.58 -2.40
C ILE A 194 -21.43 10.60 -1.95
N ASN A 195 -21.70 10.28 -0.68
CA ASN A 195 -23.08 10.26 -0.18
C ASN A 195 -23.73 11.64 -0.25
N TYR A 196 -22.99 12.71 0.05
CA TYR A 196 -23.47 14.07 -0.12
C TYR A 196 -23.79 14.40 -1.60
N GLY A 197 -22.91 14.02 -2.52
CA GLY A 197 -23.10 14.21 -3.96
C GLY A 197 -24.33 13.48 -4.50
N VAL A 198 -24.58 12.25 -4.04
CA VAL A 198 -25.77 11.48 -4.40
C VAL A 198 -27.04 12.12 -3.86
N HIS A 199 -27.05 12.55 -2.59
CA HIS A 199 -28.23 13.22 -2.00
C HIS A 199 -28.58 14.52 -2.74
N LYS A 200 -27.57 15.23 -3.25
CA LYS A 200 -27.75 16.45 -4.04
C LYS A 200 -27.95 16.22 -5.54
N LYS A 201 -27.95 14.96 -6.00
CA LYS A 201 -28.07 14.57 -7.42
C LYS A 201 -26.97 15.17 -8.31
N TYR A 202 -25.78 15.38 -7.77
CA TYR A 202 -24.61 15.85 -8.52
C TYR A 202 -23.86 14.72 -9.25
N THR A 203 -24.21 13.47 -8.97
CA THR A 203 -23.58 12.28 -9.53
C THR A 203 -24.29 11.84 -10.82
N ALA A 204 -23.54 11.77 -11.92
CA ALA A 204 -24.06 11.33 -13.22
C ALA A 204 -24.24 9.80 -13.33
N VAL A 205 -23.48 9.03 -12.55
CA VAL A 205 -23.41 7.56 -12.65
C VAL A 205 -23.97 6.85 -11.41
N LEU A 206 -23.84 7.45 -10.23
CA LEU A 206 -24.33 6.88 -8.97
C LEU A 206 -25.67 7.53 -8.60
N SER A 207 -26.76 6.76 -8.67
CA SER A 207 -28.12 7.23 -8.37
C SER A 207 -28.59 6.87 -6.96
N GLU A 208 -27.96 5.89 -6.32
CA GLU A 208 -28.22 5.51 -4.94
C GLU A 208 -26.99 5.78 -4.06
N PRO A 209 -27.18 6.18 -2.78
CA PRO A 209 -26.06 6.34 -1.87
C PRO A 209 -25.28 5.03 -1.79
N ALA A 210 -23.99 5.10 -1.46
CA ALA A 210 -23.16 3.90 -1.34
C ALA A 210 -23.74 2.97 -0.25
N SER A 211 -24.63 2.07 -0.65
CA SER A 211 -25.33 1.16 0.23
C SER A 211 -24.50 -0.10 0.39
N ALA A 212 -23.79 -0.16 1.50
CA ALA A 212 -22.86 -1.21 1.84
C ALA A 212 -23.48 -2.59 2.18
N GLY A 213 -24.74 -2.83 1.83
CA GLY A 213 -25.41 -4.12 2.01
C GLY A 213 -25.05 -5.16 0.94
N ASN A 214 -24.81 -4.73 -0.30
CA ASN A 214 -24.81 -5.62 -1.47
C ASN A 214 -23.43 -6.06 -1.99
N VAL A 215 -22.32 -5.68 -1.33
CA VAL A 215 -20.99 -6.16 -1.74
C VAL A 215 -20.81 -7.60 -1.29
N GLN A 216 -20.98 -8.57 -2.19
CA GLN A 216 -20.87 -9.99 -1.88
C GLN A 216 -19.40 -10.34 -1.58
N GLU A 217 -19.02 -10.39 -0.30
CA GLU A 217 -17.64 -10.68 0.12
C GLU A 217 -17.35 -12.19 0.24
N ILE A 218 -18.41 -12.98 0.45
CA ILE A 218 -18.34 -14.44 0.48
C ILE A 218 -19.09 -14.96 -0.74
N TYR A 219 -18.36 -15.60 -1.64
CA TYR A 219 -18.93 -16.21 -2.83
C TYR A 219 -19.47 -17.61 -2.48
N PRO A 220 -20.78 -17.86 -2.66
CA PRO A 220 -21.37 -19.18 -2.47
C PRO A 220 -20.81 -20.19 -3.48
N ASP A 221 -20.93 -21.47 -3.16
CA ASP A 221 -20.48 -22.55 -4.04
C ASP A 221 -21.12 -22.40 -5.43
N GLY A 222 -20.28 -22.45 -6.48
CA GLY A 222 -20.69 -22.22 -7.89
C GLY A 222 -20.54 -20.78 -8.41
N LYS A 223 -20.33 -19.77 -7.55
CA LYS A 223 -20.03 -18.38 -7.96
C LYS A 223 -18.58 -17.95 -7.71
N ARG A 224 -17.72 -18.89 -7.32
CA ARG A 224 -16.28 -18.64 -7.08
C ARG A 224 -15.56 -18.60 -8.40
N GLU A 225 -14.90 -17.49 -8.71
CA GLU A 225 -13.98 -17.42 -9.84
C GLU A 225 -12.67 -18.13 -9.52
N ALA A 226 -12.04 -18.72 -10.53
CA ALA A 226 -10.75 -19.37 -10.36
C ALA A 226 -9.69 -18.31 -10.02
N ALA A 227 -9.03 -18.46 -8.86
CA ALA A 227 -8.01 -17.52 -8.42
C ALA A 227 -6.76 -17.52 -9.32
N ALA A 228 -6.49 -18.64 -10.00
CA ALA A 228 -5.44 -18.76 -11.01
C ALA A 228 -5.77 -19.89 -11.98
N TYR A 229 -5.38 -19.73 -13.24
CA TYR A 229 -5.41 -20.79 -14.24
C TYR A 229 -4.00 -21.34 -14.44
N LEU A 230 -3.83 -22.64 -14.26
CA LEU A 230 -2.54 -23.31 -14.44
C LEU A 230 -2.20 -23.35 -15.93
N THR A 231 -1.12 -22.68 -16.32
CA THR A 231 -0.56 -22.72 -17.68
C THR A 231 0.53 -23.77 -17.85
N VAL A 232 1.02 -24.35 -16.75
CA VAL A 232 2.08 -25.37 -16.72
C VAL A 232 1.68 -26.48 -15.76
N SER A 233 2.02 -27.73 -16.10
CA SER A 233 1.76 -28.90 -15.23
C SER A 233 2.46 -28.74 -13.88
N GLN A 234 1.77 -29.14 -12.80
CA GLN A 234 2.30 -29.07 -11.42
C GLN A 234 3.53 -29.97 -11.24
N ASP A 235 3.68 -31.00 -12.07
CA ASP A 235 4.86 -31.88 -12.08
C ASP A 235 6.13 -31.18 -12.61
N VAL A 236 5.96 -30.08 -13.36
CA VAL A 236 7.07 -29.34 -13.99
C VAL A 236 7.44 -28.12 -13.15
N VAL A 237 6.46 -27.31 -12.73
CA VAL A 237 6.65 -26.21 -11.79
C VAL A 237 5.39 -26.05 -10.97
N GLU A 238 5.48 -26.29 -9.66
CA GLU A 238 4.38 -25.98 -8.75
C GLU A 238 4.10 -24.46 -8.75
N PRO A 239 2.84 -24.02 -8.64
CA PRO A 239 2.48 -22.59 -8.70
C PRO A 239 3.19 -21.74 -7.63
N PHE A 240 3.55 -22.35 -6.51
CA PHE A 240 4.32 -21.69 -5.48
C PHE A 240 5.79 -21.47 -5.93
N HIS A 241 6.38 -22.46 -6.59
CA HIS A 241 7.73 -22.38 -7.15
C HIS A 241 7.85 -21.41 -8.34
N SER A 242 6.81 -21.25 -9.17
CA SER A 242 6.85 -20.30 -10.30
C SER A 242 6.89 -18.85 -9.84
N ILE A 243 6.27 -18.51 -8.70
CA ILE A 243 6.34 -17.17 -8.10
C ILE A 243 7.78 -16.87 -7.64
N TRP A 244 8.46 -17.81 -6.98
CA TRP A 244 9.85 -17.63 -6.58
C TRP A 244 10.83 -17.63 -7.76
N ALA A 245 10.58 -18.47 -8.77
CA ALA A 245 11.39 -18.51 -9.98
C ALA A 245 11.25 -17.24 -10.83
N SER A 246 10.04 -16.67 -10.93
CA SER A 246 9.81 -15.39 -11.62
C SER A 246 10.41 -14.21 -10.86
N LEU A 247 10.40 -14.22 -9.53
CA LEU A 247 11.13 -13.24 -8.71
C LEU A 247 12.65 -13.35 -8.89
N ALA A 248 13.20 -14.58 -8.95
CA ALA A 248 14.61 -14.80 -9.23
C ALA A 248 14.99 -14.34 -10.64
N TYR A 249 14.15 -14.60 -11.64
CA TYR A 249 14.37 -14.18 -13.03
C TYR A 249 14.25 -12.65 -13.20
N LEU A 250 13.31 -12.01 -12.50
CA LEU A 250 13.21 -10.54 -12.48
C LEU A 250 14.42 -9.90 -11.80
N SER A 251 14.92 -10.51 -10.72
CA SER A 251 16.14 -10.03 -10.05
C SER A 251 17.39 -10.13 -10.95
N SER A 252 17.51 -11.20 -11.75
CA SER A 252 18.61 -11.34 -12.70
C SER A 252 18.48 -10.39 -13.90
N LEU A 253 17.25 -10.11 -14.36
CA LEU A 253 16.98 -9.17 -15.45
C LEU A 253 17.24 -7.71 -15.04
N VAL A 254 16.91 -7.34 -13.80
CA VAL A 254 17.24 -6.01 -13.24
C VAL A 254 18.76 -5.84 -13.11
N VAL A 255 19.50 -6.88 -12.69
CA VAL A 255 20.97 -6.85 -12.66
C VAL A 255 21.55 -6.72 -14.06
N LEU A 256 20.99 -7.42 -15.04
CA LEU A 256 21.43 -7.36 -16.45
C LEU A 256 21.17 -5.98 -17.07
N LEU A 257 20.00 -5.38 -16.81
CA LEU A 257 19.68 -4.03 -17.25
C LEU A 257 20.57 -2.97 -16.58
N TYR A 258 20.93 -3.17 -15.32
CA TYR A 258 21.86 -2.28 -14.61
C TYR A 258 23.29 -2.37 -15.17
N MET A 259 23.73 -3.57 -15.58
CA MET A 259 25.05 -3.75 -16.21
C MET A 259 25.12 -3.21 -17.64
N VAL A 260 24.01 -3.25 -18.39
CA VAL A 260 23.93 -2.67 -19.74
C VAL A 260 23.78 -1.15 -19.71
N SER A 261 23.21 -0.58 -18.65
CA SER A 261 23.10 0.88 -18.48
C SER A 261 24.38 1.53 -17.92
N ALA A 262 25.34 0.74 -17.44
CA ALA A 262 26.61 1.19 -16.87
C ALA A 262 27.81 1.03 -17.83
N SER A 263 27.55 0.69 -19.09
CA SER A 263 28.48 0.66 -20.22
C SER A 263 28.10 1.72 -21.25
#